data_AF-A0A0V7YY21-F1
#
_entry.id   AF-A0A0V7YY21-F1
#
_cell.length_a   1.000
_cell.length_b   1.000
_cell.length_c   1.000
_cell.angle_alpha   90.00
_cell.angle_beta   90.00
_cell.angle_gamma   90.00
#
_symmetry.space_group_name_H-M   'P 1'
#
loop_
_entity.id
_entity.type
_entity.pdbx_description
1 polymer ?
#
loop_
_entity_poly.entity_id
_entity_poly.type
_entity_poly.pdbx_seq_one_letter_code
_entity_poly.pdbx_strand_id
1 'polypeptide(L)'
;MTVNVTIRPDAPVRRSLCDKLSRIAAVVGVPVDTFFTDPALMPQAGLIELIRLWDAAPTETVRAEILAGTRAVIAGAVDRAR
;
A
#
# COMPACT_ATOMS: atom_id res chain seq x y z
N MET A 1 -14.64 30.99 17.17
CA MET A 1 -13.47 31.10 16.27
C MET A 1 -13.11 29.70 15.80
N THR A 2 -13.50 29.35 14.58
CA THR A 2 -13.30 27.99 14.03
C THR A 2 -12.00 28.00 13.23
N VAL A 3 -10.95 27.35 13.76
CA VAL A 3 -9.66 27.26 13.06
C VAL A 3 -9.82 26.25 11.94
N ASN A 4 -10.00 26.74 10.71
CA ASN A 4 -10.05 25.90 9.52
C ASN A 4 -8.61 25.52 9.16
N VAL A 5 -8.08 24.46 9.78
CA VAL A 5 -6.77 23.90 9.44
C VAL A 5 -6.88 23.31 8.04
N THR A 6 -6.56 24.13 7.04
CA THR A 6 -6.37 23.66 5.67
C THR A 6 -5.04 22.92 5.65
N ILE A 7 -5.08 21.60 5.88
CA ILE A 7 -3.92 20.73 5.67
C ILE A 7 -3.61 20.79 4.17
N ARG A 8 -2.74 21.71 3.76
CA ARG A 8 -2.13 21.65 2.44
C ARG A 8 -1.16 20.47 2.48
N PRO A 9 -1.39 19.38 1.74
CA PRO A 9 -0.41 18.30 1.69
C PRO A 9 0.85 18.87 1.08
N ASP A 10 1.92 18.89 1.87
CA ASP A 10 3.24 19.31 1.42
C ASP A 10 3.59 18.47 0.17
N ALA A 11 3.79 19.13 -0.98
CA ALA A 11 4.02 18.48 -2.26
C ALA A 11 5.09 17.36 -2.25
N PRO A 12 6.23 17.48 -1.52
CA PRO A 12 7.18 16.39 -1.36
C PRO A 12 6.62 15.17 -0.60
N VAL A 13 5.78 15.38 0.41
CA VAL A 13 5.14 14.28 1.17
C VAL A 13 4.19 13.50 0.26
N ARG A 14 3.41 14.20 -0.56
CA ARG A 14 2.51 13.56 -1.52
C ARG A 14 3.27 12.75 -2.57
N ARG A 15 4.38 13.28 -3.12
CA ARG A 15 5.22 12.51 -4.07
C ARG A 15 5.81 11.26 -3.44
N SER A 16 6.37 11.38 -2.24
CA SER A 16 6.94 10.24 -1.51
C SER A 16 5.90 9.14 -1.26
N LEU A 17 4.67 9.53 -0.91
CA LEU A 17 3.56 8.60 -0.74
C LEU A 17 3.17 7.94 -2.08
N CYS A 18 3.06 8.71 -3.17
CA CYS A 18 2.75 8.17 -4.50
C CYS A 18 3.82 7.19 -4.99
N ASP A 19 5.11 7.47 -4.75
CA ASP A 19 6.20 6.56 -5.11
C ASP A 19 6.15 5.26 -4.31
N LYS A 20 5.86 5.35 -3.00
CA LYS A 20 5.66 4.17 -2.14
C LYS A 20 4.50 3.31 -2.63
N LEU A 21 3.34 3.93 -2.89
CA LEU A 21 2.16 3.22 -3.40
C LEU A 21 2.42 2.56 -4.76
N SER A 22 3.14 3.25 -5.65
CA SER A 22 3.50 2.73 -6.97
C SER A 22 4.43 1.51 -6.87
N ARG A 23 5.39 1.53 -5.94
CA ARG A 23 6.26 0.37 -5.67
C ARG A 23 5.47 -0.81 -5.11
N ILE A 24 4.58 -0.56 -4.16
CA ILE A 24 3.73 -1.61 -3.57
C ILE A 24 2.87 -2.23 -4.68
N ALA A 25 2.14 -1.42 -5.44
CA ALA A 25 1.32 -1.82 -6.59
C ALA A 25 2.07 -2.72 -7.58
N ALA A 26 3.27 -2.29 -7.98
CA ALA A 26 4.10 -3.02 -8.94
C ALA A 26 4.44 -4.45 -8.45
N VAL A 27 4.58 -4.66 -7.14
CA VAL A 27 4.98 -5.97 -6.62
C VAL A 27 3.80 -6.86 -6.24
N VAL A 28 2.71 -6.31 -5.71
CA VAL A 28 1.46 -7.09 -5.55
C VAL A 28 0.80 -7.38 -6.91
N GLY A 29 1.24 -6.74 -7.99
CA GLY A 29 0.71 -6.95 -9.34
C GLY A 29 -0.67 -6.34 -9.54
N VAL A 30 -1.00 -5.33 -8.73
CA VAL A 30 -2.30 -4.65 -8.70
C VAL A 30 -2.08 -3.18 -9.03
N PRO A 31 -2.83 -2.57 -9.98
CA PRO A 31 -2.71 -1.15 -10.28
C PRO A 31 -2.96 -0.29 -9.04
N VAL A 32 -2.27 0.85 -8.92
CA VAL A 32 -2.45 1.79 -7.79
C VAL A 32 -3.91 2.23 -7.67
N ASP A 33 -4.58 2.51 -8.80
CA ASP A 33 -6.01 2.87 -8.83
C ASP A 33 -6.91 1.82 -8.19
N THR A 34 -6.56 0.54 -8.32
CA THR A 34 -7.34 -0.58 -7.79
C THR A 34 -7.39 -0.58 -6.26
N PHE A 35 -6.38 -0.03 -5.58
CA PHE A 35 -6.41 0.19 -4.13
C PHE A 35 -7.51 1.15 -3.68
N PHE A 36 -7.93 2.07 -4.57
CA PHE A 36 -8.91 3.11 -4.27
C PHE A 36 -10.29 2.79 -4.86
N THR A 37 -10.36 1.98 -5.92
CA THR A 37 -11.61 1.66 -6.61
C THR A 37 -12.23 0.33 -6.20
N ASP A 38 -11.44 -0.63 -5.71
CA ASP A 38 -11.93 -1.96 -5.36
C ASP A 38 -11.50 -2.38 -3.94
N PRO A 39 -12.32 -2.07 -2.91
CA PRO A 39 -12.03 -2.45 -1.53
C PRO A 39 -12.09 -3.97 -1.29
N ALA A 40 -12.59 -4.76 -2.26
CA ALA A 40 -12.64 -6.22 -2.15
C ALA A 40 -11.28 -6.88 -2.50
N LEU A 41 -10.45 -6.23 -3.32
CA LEU A 41 -9.14 -6.75 -3.72
C LEU A 41 -8.07 -6.53 -2.64
N MET A 42 -8.15 -5.43 -1.90
CA MET A 42 -7.42 -5.25 -0.65
C MET A 42 -8.29 -4.48 0.35
N PRO A 43 -8.62 -5.07 1.50
CA PRO A 43 -9.21 -4.32 2.59
C PRO A 43 -8.31 -3.13 2.95
N GLN A 44 -8.89 -1.93 3.07
CA GLN A 44 -8.14 -0.70 3.40
C GLN A 44 -7.26 -0.89 4.65
N ALA A 45 -7.71 -1.67 5.64
CA ALA A 45 -6.95 -2.03 6.82
C ALA A 45 -5.65 -2.80 6.50
N GLY A 46 -5.72 -3.78 5.59
CA GLY A 46 -4.55 -4.54 5.14
C GLY A 46 -3.57 -3.67 4.34
N LEU A 47 -4.08 -2.69 3.59
CA LEU A 47 -3.26 -1.72 2.86
C LEU A 47 -2.48 -0.81 3.81
N ILE A 48 -3.16 -0.30 4.84
CA ILE A 48 -2.54 0.52 5.89
C ILE A 48 -1.48 -0.28 6.63
N GLU A 49 -1.75 -1.55 6.96
CA GLU A 49 -0.80 -2.43 7.63
C GLU A 49 0.43 -2.72 6.77
N LEU A 50 0.24 -3.01 5.48
CA LEU A 50 1.34 -3.21 4.54
C LEU A 50 2.23 -1.97 4.40
N ILE A 51 1.62 -0.78 4.31
CA ILE A 51 2.35 0.49 4.26
C ILE A 51 3.17 0.69 5.54
N ARG A 52 2.59 0.40 6.72
CA ARG A 52 3.31 0.49 8.00
C ARG A 52 4.49 -0.48 8.06
N LEU A 53 4.29 -1.72 7.63
CA LEU A 53 5.32 -2.76 7.66
C LEU A 53 6.47 -2.42 6.69
N TRP A 54 6.14 -1.91 5.50
CA TRP A 54 7.12 -1.43 4.52
C TRP A 54 7.93 -0.23 5.03
N ASP A 55 7.28 0.71 5.73
CA ASP A 55 7.94 1.90 6.27
C ASP A 55 8.86 1.56 7.45
N ALA A 56 8.45 0.62 8.29
CA ALA A 56 9.25 0.10 9.41
C ALA A 56 10.41 -0.81 8.96
N ALA A 57 10.42 -1.25 7.70
CA ALA A 57 11.44 -2.15 7.19
C ALA A 57 12.81 -1.45 7.09
N PRO A 58 13.85 -1.96 7.78
CA PRO A 58 15.15 -1.29 7.89
C PRO A 58 16.00 -1.37 6.62
N THR A 59 15.68 -2.30 5.70
CA THR A 59 16.46 -2.53 4.47
C THR A 59 15.56 -2.84 3.28
N GLU A 60 16.08 -2.62 2.07
CA GLU A 60 15.40 -2.99 0.82
C GLU A 60 15.15 -4.51 0.73
N THR A 61 16.01 -5.34 1.34
CA THR A 61 15.80 -6.80 1.40
C THR A 61 14.55 -7.15 2.21
N VAL A 62 14.40 -6.57 3.41
CA VAL A 62 13.21 -6.81 4.25
C VAL A 62 11.94 -6.31 3.56
N ARG A 63 12.04 -5.18 2.87
CA ARG A 63 10.97 -4.65 2.00
C ARG A 63 10.56 -5.68 0.92
N ALA A 64 11.53 -6.23 0.19
CA ALA A 64 11.26 -7.23 -0.84
C ALA A 64 10.60 -8.51 -0.26
N GLU A 65 11.03 -8.97 0.91
CA GLU A 65 10.44 -10.12 1.61
C GLU A 65 8.99 -9.87 2.03
N ILE A 66 8.70 -8.69 2.61
CA ILE A 66 7.34 -8.27 2.98
C ILE A 66 6.42 -8.36 1.76
N LEU A 67 6.83 -7.79 0.64
CA LEU A 67 6.02 -7.80 -0.57
C LEU A 67 5.86 -9.20 -1.17
N ALA A 68 6.90 -10.02 -1.16
CA ALA A 68 6.82 -11.40 -1.61
C ALA A 68 5.81 -12.20 -0.78
N GLY A 69 5.81 -12.01 0.55
CA GLY A 69 4.82 -12.60 1.45
C GLY A 69 3.41 -12.13 1.16
N THR A 70 3.19 -10.83 0.97
CA THR A 70 1.87 -10.28 0.59
C THR A 70 1.37 -10.87 -0.72
N ARG A 71 2.23 -10.99 -1.74
CA ARG A 71 1.86 -11.58 -3.03
C ARG A 71 1.44 -13.05 -2.88
N ALA A 72 2.14 -13.82 -2.05
CA ALA A 72 1.78 -15.22 -1.79
C ALA A 72 0.42 -15.34 -1.10
N VAL A 73 0.11 -14.46 -0.14
CA VAL A 73 -1.19 -14.41 0.53
C VAL A 73 -2.31 -14.07 -0.44
N ILE A 74 -2.12 -13.07 -1.30
CA ILE A 74 -3.11 -12.69 -2.33
C ILE A 74 -3.33 -13.85 -3.31
N ALA A 75 -2.26 -14.48 -3.79
CA ALA A 75 -2.36 -15.62 -4.69
C ALA A 75 -3.12 -16.81 -4.06
N GLY A 76 -2.84 -17.12 -2.79
CA GLY A 76 -3.56 -18.17 -2.05
C GLY A 76 -5.02 -17.83 -1.72
N ALA A 77 -5.35 -16.54 -1.56
CA ALA A 77 -6.73 -16.09 -1.39
C ALA A 77 -7.54 -16.19 -2.69
N VAL A 78 -6.93 -15.86 -3.83
CA VAL A 78 -7.52 -16.03 -5.17
C VAL A 78 -7.78 -17.49 -5.49
N ASP A 79 -6.86 -18.40 -5.13
CA ASP A 79 -7.02 -19.84 -5.36
C ASP A 79 -8.20 -20.44 -4.58
N ARG A 80 -8.40 -20.04 -3.31
CA ARG A 80 -9.56 -20.47 -2.51
C ARG A 80 -10.90 -19.88 -2.94
N ALA A 81 -10.90 -18.82 -3.72
CA ALA A 81 -12.12 -18.15 -4.19
C ALA A 81 -12.67 -18.74 -5.50
N ARG A 82 -11.98 -19.74 -6.08
CA ARG A 82 -12.33 -20.38 -7.36
C ARG A 82 -12.99 -21.74 -7.15
#